data_AF-A0A659UTR0-F1
#
_entry.id   AF-A0A659UTR0-F1
#
_cell.length_a   1.000
_cell.length_b   1.000
_cell.length_c   1.000
_cell.angle_alpha   90.00
_cell.angle_beta   90.00
_cell.angle_gamma   90.00
#
_symmetry.space_group_name_H-M   'P 1'
#
loop_
_entity.id
_entity.type
_entity.pdbx_description
1 polymer ?
#
loop_
_entity_poly.entity_id
_entity_poly.type
_entity_poly.pdbx_seq_one_letter_code
_entity_poly.pdbx_strand_id
1 'polypeptide(L)' 'QPATRATGWDTPYPHAQEWEYFPGPARVGRALIETLQA' A
#
# COMPACT_ATOMS: atom_id res chain seq x y z
N GLN A 1 16.24 -8.61 2.00
CA GLN A 1 15.40 -7.56 2.60
C GLN A 1 14.36 -8.18 3.52
N PRO A 2 14.01 -7.54 4.65
CA PRO A 2 12.83 -7.90 5.43
C PRO A 2 11.55 -7.87 4.58
N ALA A 3 10.52 -8.61 4.99
CA ALA A 3 9.25 -8.62 4.27
C ALA A 3 8.49 -7.29 4.41
N THR A 4 8.20 -6.64 3.29
CA THR A 4 7.39 -5.40 3.22
C THR A 4 5.90 -5.73 3.13
N ARG A 5 5.03 -4.89 3.73
CA ARG A 5 3.57 -5.05 3.70
C ARG A 5 2.90 -3.86 3.02
N ALA A 6 2.00 -4.13 2.06
CA ALA A 6 1.14 -3.13 1.44
C ALA A 6 -0.31 -3.37 1.88
N THR A 7 -0.77 -2.65 2.91
CA THR A 7 -2.10 -2.80 3.53
C THR A 7 -2.91 -1.50 3.48
N GLY A 8 -4.18 -1.57 3.92
CA GLY A 8 -4.93 -0.38 4.31
C GLY A 8 -4.28 0.38 5.47
N TRP A 9 -4.79 1.57 5.74
CA TRP A 9 -4.31 2.42 6.85
C TRP A 9 -4.95 1.99 8.17
N ASP A 10 -4.32 2.35 9.29
CA ASP A 10 -4.90 2.13 10.62
C ASP A 10 -5.94 3.22 10.94
N THR A 11 -6.94 3.33 10.07
CA THR A 11 -8.06 4.25 10.17
C THR A 11 -9.33 3.53 9.71
N PRO A 12 -10.52 3.88 10.21
CA PRO A 12 -11.77 3.34 9.68
C PRO A 12 -11.86 3.55 8.16
N TYR A 13 -12.49 2.60 7.45
CA TYR A 13 -12.62 2.64 6.01
C TYR A 13 -13.46 3.86 5.58
N PRO A 14 -12.88 4.84 4.84
CA PRO A 14 -13.61 6.03 4.43
C PRO A 14 -14.42 5.76 3.16
N HIS A 15 -15.64 6.30 3.09
CA HIS A 15 -16.46 6.19 1.88
C HIS A 15 -15.98 7.11 0.75
N ALA A 16 -15.61 8.36 1.07
CA ALA A 16 -15.22 9.34 0.07
C ALA A 16 -13.78 9.17 -0.42
N GLN A 17 -12.90 8.57 0.39
CA GLN A 17 -11.47 8.36 0.09
C GLN A 17 -11.12 6.88 -0.08
N GLU A 18 -12.06 6.09 -0.61
CA GLU A 18 -11.87 4.65 -0.76
C GLU A 18 -10.63 4.32 -1.63
N TRP A 19 -10.36 5.14 -2.64
CA TRP A 19 -9.27 4.93 -3.59
C TRP A 19 -7.89 5.25 -2.99
N GLU A 20 -7.81 6.23 -2.10
CA GLU A 20 -6.59 6.55 -1.35
C GLU A 20 -6.34 5.55 -0.21
N TYR A 21 -7.41 4.99 0.37
CA TYR A 21 -7.32 3.99 1.42
C TYR A 21 -6.91 2.62 0.87
N PHE A 22 -7.53 2.19 -0.23
CA PHE A 22 -7.30 0.87 -0.83
C PHE A 22 -5.83 0.70 -1.26
N PRO A 23 -5.18 -0.44 -0.95
CA PRO A 23 -3.83 -0.73 -1.43
C PRO A 23 -3.87 -1.17 -2.90
N GLY A 24 -4.18 -0.22 -3.79
CA GLY A 24 -4.28 -0.45 -5.23
C GLY A 24 -2.93 -0.74 -5.91
N PRO A 25 -2.94 -1.06 -7.21
CA PRO A 25 -1.75 -1.47 -7.96
C PRO A 25 -0.57 -0.52 -7.87
N ALA A 26 -0.82 0.80 -7.81
CA ALA A 26 0.23 1.80 -7.67
C ALA A 26 0.99 1.67 -6.33
N ARG A 27 0.28 1.46 -5.21
CA ARG A 27 0.88 1.29 -3.88
C ARG A 27 1.64 -0.04 -3.78
N VAL A 28 1.06 -1.11 -4.31
CA VAL A 28 1.71 -2.43 -4.35
C VAL A 28 2.95 -2.40 -5.23
N GLY A 29 2.88 -1.79 -6.41
CA GLY A 29 4.00 -1.67 -7.34
C GLY A 29 5.19 -0.92 -6.75
N ARG A 30 4.95 0.16 -6.01
CA ARG A 30 6.01 0.88 -5.29
C ARG A 30 6.71 0.01 -4.26
N ALA A 31 5.94 -0.71 -3.43
CA ALA A 31 6.50 -1.62 -2.44
C ALA A 31 7.35 -2.75 -3.08
N LEU A 32 6.95 -3.24 -4.26
CA LEU A 32 7.74 -4.22 -5.02
C LEU A 32 9.08 -3.64 -5.49
N ILE A 33 9.05 -2.45 -6.09
CA ILE A 33 10.27 -1.77 -6.55
C ILE A 33 11.23 -1.50 -5.38
N GLU A 34 10.71 -0.96 -4.27
CA GLU A 34 11.51 -0.70 -3.06
C GLU A 34 12.15 -1.99 -2.52
N THR A 35 11.41 -3.09 -2.50
CA THR A 35 11.91 -4.39 -2.04
C THR A 35 13.04 -4.94 -2.93
N LEU A 36 13.00 -4.65 -4.24
CA LEU A 36 14.03 -5.08 -5.19
C LEU A 36 15.29 -4.19 -5.16
N GLN A 37 15.15 -2.93 -4.74
CA GLN A 37 16.24 -1.94 -4.74
C GLN A 37 17.00 -1.88 -3.41
N ALA A 38 16.40 -2.33 -2.31
CA ALA A 38 17.00 -2.32 -1.00
C ALA A 38 17.98 -3.49 -0.82
#